data_AF-A0A0Q7T1H0-F1
#
_entry.id   AF-A0A0Q7T1H0-F1
#
_cell.length_a   1.000
_cell.length_b   1.000
_cell.length_c   1.000
_cell.angle_alpha   90.00
_cell.angle_beta   90.00
_cell.angle_gamma   90.00
#
_symmetry.space_group_name_H-M   'P 1'
#
loop_
_entity.id
_entity.type
_entity.pdbx_description
1 polymer ?
#
loop_
_entity_poly.entity_id
_entity_poly.type
_entity_poly.pdbx_seq_one_letter_code
_entity_poly.pdbx_strand_id
1 'polypeptide(L)'
;MIPAAWFKGGHPERFAAGLLLIAYMISVLSAPYRVAGVIVGDAAADFVLTLIFGHMALNGNRWWPVAMTAVLVLTLMVHVAVGLAPELDHRADISARIGLGVLTVSCLFAGVFERWLAGERPASETIRALGRVSAP
;
A
#
# COMPACT_ATOMS: atom_id res chain seq x y z
N MET A 1 -10.04 8.41 5.11
CA MET A 1 -9.79 6.96 4.98
C MET A 1 -8.63 6.46 5.88
N ILE A 2 -7.47 7.12 5.94
CA ILE A 2 -6.33 6.77 6.82
C ILE A 2 -6.66 6.59 8.34
N PRO A 3 -7.59 7.34 8.97
CA PRO A 3 -7.82 7.22 10.41
C PRO A 3 -8.32 5.83 10.85
N ALA A 4 -9.15 5.17 10.03
CA ALA A 4 -9.74 3.87 10.39
C ALA A 4 -8.67 2.78 10.49
N ALA A 5 -7.73 2.73 9.53
CA ALA A 5 -6.60 1.80 9.57
C ALA A 5 -5.66 2.09 10.74
N TRP A 6 -5.43 3.37 11.08
CA TRP A 6 -4.55 3.74 12.17
C TRP A 6 -5.12 3.40 13.55
N PHE A 7 -6.41 3.65 13.78
CA PHE A 7 -7.06 3.44 15.07
C PHE A 7 -7.55 2.01 15.31
N LYS A 8 -7.95 1.25 14.27
CA LYS A 8 -8.45 -0.14 14.39
C LYS A 8 -7.51 -1.22 13.85
N GLY A 9 -6.50 -0.85 13.05
CA GLY A 9 -5.53 -1.80 12.49
C GLY A 9 -4.59 -2.40 13.54
N GLY A 10 -4.08 -3.60 13.26
CA GLY A 10 -2.98 -4.20 13.98
C GLY A 10 -1.64 -3.59 13.57
N HIS A 11 -0.54 -4.14 14.08
CA HIS A 11 0.81 -3.76 13.63
C HIS A 11 1.02 -3.91 12.11
N PRO A 12 0.61 -5.02 11.45
CA PRO A 12 0.79 -5.17 10.01
C PRO A 12 0.02 -4.12 9.18
N GLU A 13 -1.22 -3.79 9.56
CA GLU A 13 -2.03 -2.81 8.83
C GLU A 13 -1.52 -1.37 9.05
N ARG A 14 -1.01 -1.06 10.25
CA ARG A 14 -0.36 0.24 10.52
C ARG A 14 0.94 0.41 9.75
N PHE A 15 1.74 -0.66 9.67
CA PHE A 15 2.96 -0.67 8.88
C PHE A 15 2.66 -0.44 7.40
N ALA A 16 1.69 -1.17 6.85
CA ALA A 16 1.23 -0.99 5.47
C ALA A 16 0.71 0.44 5.20
N ALA A 17 -0.10 0.99 6.11
CA ALA A 17 -0.57 2.38 6.01
C ALA A 17 0.60 3.39 6.00
N GLY A 18 1.60 3.17 6.85
CA GLY A 18 2.82 3.99 6.88
C GLY A 18 3.61 3.92 5.57
N LEU A 19 3.79 2.72 5.02
CA LEU A 19 4.47 2.53 3.73
C LEU A 19 3.74 3.21 2.58
N LEU A 20 2.41 3.10 2.52
CA LEU A 20 1.62 3.79 1.48
C LEU A 20 1.69 5.31 1.62
N LEU A 21 1.75 5.84 2.86
CA LEU A 21 1.94 7.27 3.08
C LEU A 21 3.32 7.73 2.59
N ILE A 22 4.37 6.96 2.86
CA ILE A 22 5.72 7.25 2.37
C ILE A 22 5.76 7.22 0.84
N ALA A 23 5.16 6.20 0.22
CA ALA A 23 5.09 6.09 -1.24
C ALA A 23 4.31 7.27 -1.85
N TYR A 24 3.23 7.72 -1.23
CA TYR A 24 2.52 8.93 -1.63
C TYR A 24 3.42 10.18 -1.58
N MET A 25 4.20 10.34 -0.51
CA MET A 25 5.16 11.44 -0.39
C MET A 25 6.24 11.38 -1.47
N ILE A 26 6.75 10.18 -1.77
CA ILE A 26 7.70 9.98 -2.88
C ILE A 26 7.05 10.42 -4.19
N SER A 27 5.80 10.05 -4.45
CA SER A 27 5.09 10.41 -5.68
C SER A 27 4.89 11.92 -5.85
N VAL A 28 4.57 12.63 -4.76
CA VAL A 28 4.47 14.10 -4.78
C VAL A 28 5.82 14.75 -5.09
N LEU A 29 6.91 14.23 -4.51
CA LEU A 29 8.26 14.77 -4.70
C LEU A 29 8.89 14.38 -6.05
N SER A 30 8.52 13.21 -6.59
CA SER A 30 9.04 12.66 -7.85
C SER A 30 8.31 13.20 -9.09
N ALA A 31 7.14 13.81 -8.91
CA ALA A 31 6.30 14.34 -9.98
C ALA A 31 7.00 15.13 -11.10
N PRO A 32 8.02 16.00 -10.82
CA PRO A 32 8.73 16.73 -11.88
C PRO A 32 9.77 15.89 -12.64
N TYR A 33 10.18 14.72 -12.13
CA TYR A 33 11.25 13.90 -12.69
C TYR A 33 10.67 12.78 -13.58
N ARG A 34 10.43 13.11 -14.85
CA ARG A 34 9.95 12.15 -15.86
C ARG A 34 11.06 11.79 -16.84
N VAL A 35 11.27 10.50 -17.06
CA VAL A 35 12.18 9.95 -18.08
C VAL A 35 11.37 9.03 -18.98
N ALA A 36 11.32 9.33 -20.28
CA ALA A 36 10.55 8.57 -21.27
C ALA A 36 9.08 8.34 -20.88
N GLY A 37 8.42 9.36 -20.33
CA GLY A 37 7.02 9.28 -19.89
C GLY A 37 6.81 8.63 -18.51
N VAL A 38 7.82 7.93 -17.98
CA VAL A 38 7.78 7.26 -16.67
C VAL A 38 8.30 8.19 -15.57
N ILE A 39 7.57 8.24 -14.45
CA ILE A 39 8.05 8.89 -13.22
C ILE A 39 8.93 7.87 -12.49
N VAL A 40 10.25 7.98 -12.63
CA VAL A 40 11.22 6.98 -12.13
C VAL A 40 11.08 6.75 -10.63
N GLY A 41 10.78 7.82 -9.87
CA GLY A 41 10.54 7.72 -8.42
C GLY A 41 9.34 6.86 -8.05
N ASP A 42 8.28 6.89 -8.87
CA ASP A 42 7.06 6.11 -8.63
C ASP A 42 7.31 4.64 -8.92
N ALA A 43 7.95 4.33 -10.05
CA ALA A 43 8.30 2.95 -10.40
C ALA A 43 9.22 2.31 -9.35
N ALA A 44 10.20 3.06 -8.84
CA ALA A 44 11.10 2.60 -7.78
C ALA A 44 10.35 2.35 -6.46
N ALA A 45 9.45 3.27 -6.06
CA ALA A 45 8.63 3.10 -4.87
C ALA A 45 7.70 1.89 -4.98
N ASP A 46 7.01 1.73 -6.10
CA ASP A 46 6.13 0.60 -6.37
C ASP A 46 6.90 -0.73 -6.36
N PHE A 47 8.14 -0.75 -6.87
CA PHE A 47 8.99 -1.93 -6.82
C PHE A 47 9.35 -2.32 -5.39
N VAL A 48 9.80 -1.36 -4.58
CA VAL A 48 10.11 -1.60 -3.17
C VAL A 48 8.87 -2.07 -2.40
N LEU A 49 7.71 -1.43 -2.62
CA LEU A 49 6.45 -1.86 -2.02
C LEU A 49 6.09 -3.29 -2.43
N THR A 50 6.25 -3.63 -3.71
CA THR A 50 5.98 -4.99 -4.22
C THR A 50 6.81 -6.03 -3.48
N LEU A 51 8.10 -5.76 -3.25
CA LEU A 51 8.97 -6.66 -2.49
C LEU A 51 8.55 -6.78 -1.03
N ILE A 52 8.21 -5.68 -0.38
CA ILE A 52 7.80 -5.68 1.03
C ILE A 52 6.48 -6.46 1.20
N PHE A 53 5.46 -6.15 0.40
CA PHE A 53 4.18 -6.86 0.46
C PHE A 53 4.30 -8.30 -0.02
N GLY A 54 5.16 -8.58 -1.01
CA GLY A 54 5.47 -9.95 -1.44
C GLY A 54 6.12 -10.76 -0.32
N HIS A 55 7.08 -10.18 0.40
CA HIS A 55 7.67 -10.82 1.58
C HIS A 55 6.62 -11.06 2.68
N MET A 56 5.73 -10.10 2.91
CA MET A 56 4.63 -10.23 3.86
C MET A 56 3.62 -11.30 3.44
N ALA A 57 3.35 -11.43 2.14
CA ALA A 57 2.47 -12.45 1.57
C ALA A 57 3.04 -13.86 1.73
N LEU A 58 4.37 -14.01 1.64
CA LEU A 58 5.04 -15.31 1.80
C LEU A 58 5.16 -15.75 3.26
N ASN A 59 5.28 -14.82 4.21
CA ASN A 59 5.49 -15.13 5.63
C ASN A 59 4.22 -15.00 6.49
N GLY A 60 3.18 -14.34 5.98
CA GLY A 60 1.96 -14.04 6.72
C GLY A 60 0.84 -15.05 6.46
N ASN A 61 -0.03 -15.25 7.46
CA ASN A 61 -1.24 -16.07 7.34
C ASN A 61 -2.49 -15.22 6.97
N ARG A 62 -2.30 -14.10 6.26
CA ARG A 62 -3.40 -13.22 5.83
C ARG A 62 -3.43 -13.19 4.30
N TRP A 63 -4.63 -13.16 3.73
CA TRP A 63 -4.79 -13.18 2.26
C TRP A 63 -4.58 -11.79 1.63
N TRP A 64 -4.85 -10.71 2.35
CA TRP A 64 -4.82 -9.36 1.79
C TRP A 64 -3.43 -8.90 1.28
N PRO A 65 -2.27 -9.30 1.87
CA PRO A 65 -0.97 -8.96 1.31
C PRO A 65 -0.74 -9.60 -0.05
N VAL A 66 -1.27 -10.80 -0.31
CA VAL A 66 -1.20 -11.45 -1.62
C VAL A 66 -1.92 -10.62 -2.68
N ALA A 67 -3.14 -10.16 -2.36
CA ALA A 67 -3.91 -9.29 -3.25
C ALA A 67 -3.19 -7.95 -3.49
N MET A 68 -2.63 -7.35 -2.44
CA MET A 68 -1.83 -6.14 -2.53
C MET A 68 -0.63 -6.32 -3.47
N THR A 69 0.13 -7.41 -3.31
CA THR A 69 1.27 -7.73 -4.18
C THR A 69 0.85 -7.87 -5.63
N ALA A 70 -0.27 -8.54 -5.91
CA ALA A 70 -0.77 -8.70 -7.28
C ALA A 70 -1.11 -7.34 -7.93
N VAL A 71 -1.76 -6.44 -7.18
CA VAL A 71 -2.06 -5.08 -7.65
C VAL A 71 -0.77 -4.30 -7.93
N LEU A 72 0.22 -4.38 -7.05
CA LEU A 72 1.50 -3.68 -7.23
C LEU A 72 2.31 -4.24 -8.41
N VAL A 73 2.28 -5.56 -8.65
CA VAL A 73 2.87 -6.18 -9.85
C VAL A 73 2.19 -5.65 -11.11
N LEU A 74 0.86 -5.54 -11.13
CA LEU A 74 0.13 -4.94 -12.26
C LEU A 74 0.55 -3.49 -12.47
N THR A 75 0.74 -2.70 -11.40
CA THR A 75 1.26 -1.33 -11.49
C THR A 75 2.67 -1.28 -12.10
N LEU A 76 3.56 -2.19 -11.71
CA LEU A 76 4.89 -2.30 -12.32
C LEU A 76 4.82 -2.64 -13.81
N MET A 77 3.90 -3.51 -14.22
CA MET A 77 3.68 -3.82 -15.64
C MET A 77 3.20 -2.59 -16.42
N VAL A 78 2.40 -1.71 -15.81
CA VAL A 78 2.01 -0.42 -16.42
C VAL A 78 3.24 0.48 -16.63
N HIS A 79 4.13 0.60 -15.64
CA HIS A 79 5.38 1.36 -15.79
C HIS A 79 6.26 0.81 -16.93
N VAL A 80 6.37 -0.52 -17.04
CA VAL A 80 7.10 -1.17 -18.14
C VAL A 80 6.44 -0.89 -19.49
N ALA A 81 5.11 -0.99 -19.58
CA ALA A 81 4.39 -0.73 -20.83
C ALA A 81 4.59 0.71 -21.32
N VAL A 82 4.50 1.70 -20.43
CA VAL A 82 4.76 3.11 -20.75
C VAL A 82 6.20 3.34 -21.18
N GLY A 83 7.16 2.67 -20.53
CA GLY A 83 8.58 2.77 -20.91
C GLY A 83 8.91 2.14 -22.27
N LEU A 84 8.18 1.10 -22.68
CA LEU A 84 8.38 0.40 -23.95
C LEU A 84 7.61 1.02 -25.13
N ALA A 85 6.46 1.65 -24.86
CA ALA A 85 5.59 2.24 -25.87
C ALA A 85 5.25 3.70 -25.49
N PRO A 86 6.19 4.64 -25.68
CA PRO A 86 6.01 6.04 -25.32
C PRO A 86 4.90 6.74 -26.13
N GLU A 87 4.44 6.15 -27.24
CA GLU A 87 3.28 6.58 -28.02
C GLU A 87 1.91 6.29 -27.37
N LEU A 88 1.88 5.55 -26.25
CA LEU A 88 0.65 5.29 -25.51
C LEU A 88 0.03 6.59 -24.99
N ASP A 89 -1.29 6.70 -25.09
CA ASP A 89 -2.03 7.87 -24.61
C ASP A 89 -1.81 8.06 -23.11
N HIS A 90 -1.30 9.23 -22.73
CA HIS A 90 -1.04 9.58 -21.35
C HIS A 90 -2.30 9.49 -20.46
N ARG A 91 -3.49 9.69 -21.04
CA ARG A 91 -4.75 9.57 -20.31
C ARG A 91 -5.07 8.13 -19.92
N ALA A 92 -4.72 7.16 -20.76
CA ALA A 92 -4.91 5.74 -20.47
C ALA A 92 -3.99 5.28 -19.33
N ASP A 93 -2.73 5.73 -19.33
CA ASP A 93 -1.79 5.51 -18.21
C ASP A 93 -2.33 6.07 -16.89
N ILE A 94 -2.71 7.35 -16.86
CA ILE A 94 -3.25 7.98 -15.65
C ILE A 94 -4.49 7.23 -15.15
N SER A 95 -5.40 6.84 -16.05
CA SER A 95 -6.61 6.11 -15.68
C SER A 95 -6.29 4.74 -15.06
N ALA A 96 -5.38 3.97 -15.68
CA ALA A 96 -4.95 2.68 -15.15
C ALA A 96 -4.32 2.82 -13.76
N ARG A 97 -3.44 3.82 -13.58
CA ARG A 97 -2.76 4.09 -12.30
C ARG A 97 -3.72 4.52 -11.20
N ILE A 98 -4.72 5.35 -11.50
CA ILE A 98 -5.76 5.72 -10.53
C ILE A 98 -6.56 4.49 -10.12
N GLY A 99 -6.97 3.65 -11.08
CA GLY A 99 -7.73 2.42 -10.81
C GLY A 99 -6.95 1.46 -9.90
N LEU A 100 -5.67 1.22 -10.23
CA LEU A 100 -4.79 0.38 -9.41
C LEU A 100 -4.52 1.00 -8.04
N GLY A 101 -4.35 2.31 -7.95
CA GLY A 101 -4.20 3.02 -6.67
C GLY A 101 -5.42 2.85 -5.76
N VAL A 102 -6.63 2.92 -6.32
CA VAL A 102 -7.87 2.64 -5.57
C VAL A 102 -7.93 1.18 -5.10
N LEU A 103 -7.49 0.22 -5.92
CA LEU A 103 -7.40 -1.19 -5.53
C LEU A 103 -6.39 -1.41 -4.40
N THR A 104 -5.21 -0.80 -4.45
CA THR A 104 -4.20 -0.83 -3.38
C THR A 104 -4.79 -0.38 -2.05
N VAL A 105 -5.49 0.76 -2.05
CA VAL A 105 -6.16 1.27 -0.84
C VAL A 105 -7.26 0.30 -0.39
N SER A 106 -8.08 -0.21 -1.33
CA SER A 106 -9.14 -1.19 -1.04
C SER A 106 -8.60 -2.47 -0.38
N CYS A 107 -7.45 -2.99 -0.83
CA CYS A 107 -6.79 -4.15 -0.22
C CYS A 107 -6.40 -3.91 1.24
N LEU A 108 -5.86 -2.72 1.55
CA LEU A 108 -5.56 -2.35 2.94
C LEU A 108 -6.84 -2.30 3.80
N PHE A 109 -7.93 -1.74 3.25
CA PHE A 109 -9.21 -1.70 3.94
C PHE A 109 -9.80 -3.09 4.17
N ALA A 110 -9.68 -3.99 3.20
CA ALA A 110 -10.10 -5.37 3.33
C ALA A 110 -9.35 -6.08 4.47
N GLY A 111 -8.03 -5.85 4.60
CA GLY A 111 -7.25 -6.37 5.73
C GLY A 111 -7.70 -5.84 7.08
N VAL A 112 -8.00 -4.54 7.19
CA VAL A 112 -8.57 -3.95 8.43
C VAL A 112 -9.96 -4.53 8.74
N PHE A 113 -10.78 -4.74 7.72
CA PHE A 113 -12.14 -5.26 7.85
C PHE A 113 -12.18 -6.73 8.26
N GLU A 114 -11.35 -7.57 7.63
CA GLU A 114 -11.16 -8.98 8.01
C GLU A 114 -10.80 -9.09 9.49
N ARG A 115 -9.86 -8.28 9.95
CA ARG A 115 -9.40 -8.28 11.34
C ARG A 115 -10.50 -7.87 12.31
N TRP A 116 -11.32 -6.90 11.92
CA TRP A 116 -12.47 -6.47 12.70
C TRP A 116 -13.55 -7.57 12.78
N LEU A 117 -13.84 -8.26 11.67
CA LEU A 117 -14.76 -9.41 11.64
C LEU A 117 -14.24 -10.60 12.46
N ALA A 118 -12.93 -10.82 12.48
CA ALA A 118 -12.29 -11.85 13.29
C ALA A 118 -12.30 -11.54 14.80
N GLY A 119 -12.76 -10.35 15.22
CA GLY A 119 -12.83 -9.94 16.62
C GLY A 119 -11.47 -9.72 17.28
N GLU A 120 -10.39 -9.62 16.50
CA GLU A 120 -9.06 -9.39 17.04
C GLU A 120 -8.94 -7.97 17.61
N ARG A 121 -8.39 -7.83 18.83
CA ARG A 121 -8.27 -6.54 19.49
C ARG A 121 -7.33 -5.58 18.73
N PRO A 122 -7.65 -4.28 18.66
CA PRO A 122 -6.72 -3.24 18.20
C PRO A 122 -5.41 -3.22 18.99
N ALA A 123 -4.29 -3.01 18.31
CA ALA A 123 -3.00 -2.86 19.00
C ALA A 123 -2.98 -1.67 19.97
N SER A 124 -3.81 -0.65 19.74
CA SER A 124 -4.05 0.48 20.65
C SER A 124 -4.66 0.06 21.99
N GLU A 125 -5.51 -0.96 22.02
CA GLU A 125 -6.11 -1.46 23.26
C GLU A 125 -5.11 -2.24 24.10
N THR A 126 -4.21 -3.01 23.46
CA THR A 126 -3.11 -3.71 24.13
C THR A 126 -2.18 -2.73 24.85
N ILE A 127 -1.77 -1.65 24.18
CA ILE A 127 -0.92 -0.60 24.79
C ILE A 127 -1.65 0.09 25.94
N ARG A 128 -2.95 0.40 25.79
CA ARG A 128 -3.75 1.03 26.85
C ARG A 128 -3.95 0.12 28.05
N ALA A 129 -4.09 -1.19 27.84
CA ALA A 129 -4.19 -2.18 28.92
C ALA A 129 -2.86 -2.28 29.69
N LEU A 130 -1.72 -2.35 28.99
CA LEU A 130 -0.40 -2.37 29.63
C LEU A 130 -0.13 -1.09 30.45
N GLY A 131 -0.52 0.08 29.91
CA GLY A 131 -0.38 1.36 30.62
C GLY A 131 -1.27 1.51 31.85
N ARG A 132 -2.42 0.80 31.91
CA ARG A 132 -3.27 0.78 33.12
C ARG A 132 -2.73 -0.13 34.22
N VAL A 133 -2.03 -1.21 33.87
CA VAL A 133 -1.46 -2.17 34.83
C VAL A 133 -0.19 -1.61 35.50
N SER A 134 0.43 -0.59 34.91
CA SER A 134 1.67 0.04 35.39
C SER A 134 1.46 1.40 36.06
N ALA A 135 0.21 1.84 36.22
CA ALA A 135 -0.13 3.01 37.02
C ALA A 135 -0.32 2.58 38.50
N PRO A 136 0.45 3.15 39.45
CA PRO A 136 0.38 2.81 40.88
C PRO A 136 -0.92 3.27 41.55
#